data_AF-A0A7G1G7L7-F1
#
_entry.id   AF-A0A7G1G7L7-F1
#
_cell.length_a   1.000
_cell.length_b   1.000
_cell.length_c   1.000
_cell.angle_alpha   90.00
_cell.angle_beta   90.00
_cell.angle_gamma   90.00
#
_symmetry.space_group_name_H-M   'P 1'
#
loop_
_entity.id
_entity.type
_entity.pdbx_description
1 polymer ?
#
loop_
_entity_poly.entity_id
_entity_poly.type
_entity_poly.pdbx_seq_one_letter_code
_entity_poly.pdbx_strand_id
1 'polypeptide(L)'
;MIKAIFKGNEILVKGHAMYANVGQDIVCSAVSSITQFVAQILLEEKTANCEIKEGYLKIKIISNDEMTIKLVKYMKEALMGIEEDYPKHLKVEVK
;
A
#
# COMPACT_ATOMS: atom_id res chain seq x y z
N MET A 1 -5.87 -2.28 12.89
CA MET A 1 -6.32 -1.40 11.81
C MET A 1 -5.11 -0.97 10.99
N ILE A 2 -5.14 -1.26 9.70
CA ILE A 2 -4.14 -0.91 8.71
C ILE A 2 -4.34 0.55 8.29
N LYS A 3 -3.25 1.28 8.05
CA LYS A 3 -3.29 2.63 7.49
C LYS A 3 -2.46 2.68 6.20
N ALA A 4 -3.06 3.17 5.13
CA ALA A 4 -2.39 3.49 3.87
C ALA A 4 -2.44 5.00 3.66
N ILE A 5 -1.28 5.65 3.67
CA ILE A 5 -1.17 7.11 3.62
C ILE A 5 -0.43 7.47 2.33
N PHE A 6 -1.09 8.27 1.50
CA PHE A 6 -0.55 8.84 0.27
C PHE A 6 -0.27 10.33 0.52
N LYS A 7 1.01 10.73 0.49
CA LYS A 7 1.43 12.11 0.76
C LYS A 7 2.50 12.55 -0.23
N GLY A 8 2.14 13.41 -1.17
CA GLY A 8 3.05 13.84 -2.23
C GLY A 8 3.66 12.66 -2.98
N ASN A 9 4.99 12.52 -2.95
CA ASN A 9 5.72 11.41 -3.56
C ASN A 9 6.02 10.24 -2.60
N GLU A 10 5.44 10.23 -1.41
CA GLU A 10 5.61 9.17 -0.43
C GLU A 10 4.30 8.41 -0.20
N ILE A 11 4.42 7.09 -0.11
CA ILE A 11 3.32 6.18 0.23
C ILE A 11 3.76 5.35 1.42
N LEU A 12 2.89 5.23 2.41
CA LEU A 12 3.19 4.59 3.68
C LEU A 12 2.07 3.63 4.07
N VAL A 13 2.40 2.36 4.24
CA VAL A 13 1.46 1.32 4.68
C VAL A 13 1.93 0.76 6.01
N LYS A 14 1.07 0.80 7.03
CA LYS A 14 1.40 0.40 8.41
C LYS A 14 0.33 -0.49 9.01
N GLY A 15 0.74 -1.41 9.88
CA GLY A 15 -0.17 -2.22 10.69
C GLY A 15 -0.73 -3.45 9.98
N HIS A 16 -0.08 -3.88 8.89
CA HIS A 16 -0.47 -5.06 8.09
C HIS A 16 0.21 -6.37 8.54
N ALA A 17 1.04 -6.37 9.59
CA ALA A 17 1.64 -7.57 10.18
C ALA A 17 0.99 -8.00 11.50
N MET A 18 -0.31 -7.72 11.68
CA MET A 18 -1.01 -8.24 12.86
C MET A 18 -1.21 -9.76 12.73
N TYR A 19 -0.66 -10.50 13.69
CA TYR A 19 -1.19 -11.79 14.14
C TYR A 19 -2.57 -11.53 14.77
N ALA A 20 -3.67 -11.60 14.02
CA ALA A 20 -4.97 -11.29 14.61
C ALA A 20 -6.13 -12.06 13.97
N ASN A 21 -7.00 -12.58 14.85
CA ASN A 21 -8.35 -13.14 14.67
C ASN A 21 -8.85 -13.43 13.24
N VAL A 22 -9.39 -14.64 13.05
CA VAL A 22 -10.02 -15.14 11.82
C VAL A 22 -10.80 -14.04 11.09
N GLY A 23 -10.39 -13.74 9.85
CA GLY A 23 -10.99 -12.70 8.99
C GLY A 23 -10.15 -11.43 8.85
N GLN A 24 -9.40 -11.01 9.89
CA GLN A 24 -8.47 -9.89 9.77
C GLN A 24 -7.24 -10.26 8.92
N ASP A 25 -6.81 -11.51 8.99
CA ASP A 25 -5.71 -12.05 8.18
C ASP A 25 -5.98 -11.92 6.66
N ILE A 26 -7.25 -11.97 6.24
CA ILE A 26 -7.63 -11.83 4.82
C ILE A 26 -7.40 -10.40 4.34
N VAL A 27 -7.80 -9.40 5.13
CA VAL A 27 -7.57 -7.98 4.80
C VAL A 27 -6.08 -7.65 4.82
N CYS A 28 -5.34 -8.14 5.83
CA CYS A 28 -3.88 -7.99 5.90
C CYS A 28 -3.20 -8.61 4.66
N SER A 29 -3.63 -9.79 4.25
CA SER A 29 -3.12 -10.48 3.06
C SER A 29 -3.40 -9.69 1.79
N ALA A 30 -4.64 -9.24 1.58
CA ALA A 30 -5.01 -8.44 0.40
C ALA A 30 -4.20 -7.14 0.31
N VAL A 31 -4.09 -6.38 1.40
CA VAL A 31 -3.29 -5.14 1.42
C VAL A 31 -1.81 -5.42 1.17
N SER A 32 -1.26 -6.48 1.79
CA SER A 32 0.15 -6.85 1.60
C SER A 32 0.43 -7.26 0.16
N SER A 33 -0.42 -8.10 -0.44
CA SER A 33 -0.26 -8.55 -1.83
C SER A 33 -0.27 -7.38 -2.80
N ILE A 34 -1.24 -6.47 -2.70
CA ILE A 34 -1.34 -5.30 -3.59
C ILE A 34 -0.12 -4.39 -3.42
N THR A 35 0.20 -4.02 -2.17
CA THR A 35 1.20 -2.98 -1.91
C THR A 35 2.62 -3.46 -2.13
N GLN A 36 2.94 -4.72 -1.79
CA GLN A 36 4.25 -5.29 -2.06
C GLN A 36 4.44 -5.60 -3.55
N PHE A 37 3.41 -6.04 -4.26
CA PHE A 37 3.49 -6.24 -5.71
C PHE A 37 3.81 -4.94 -6.44
N VAL A 38 3.11 -3.85 -6.10
CA VAL A 38 3.39 -2.53 -6.69
C VAL A 38 4.77 -2.02 -6.28
N ALA A 39 5.16 -2.17 -5.00
CA ALA A 39 6.49 -1.80 -4.55
C ALA A 39 7.61 -2.53 -5.33
N GLN A 40 7.42 -3.83 -5.60
CA GLN A 40 8.38 -4.63 -6.36
C GLN A 40 8.54 -4.12 -7.79
N ILE A 41 7.43 -3.85 -8.49
CA ILE A 41 7.50 -3.29 -9.87
C ILE A 41 8.24 -1.95 -9.86
N LEU A 42 7.90 -1.05 -8.94
CA LEU A 42 8.54 0.27 -8.87
C LEU A 42 10.04 0.19 -8.53
N LEU A 43 10.48 -0.83 -7.78
CA LEU A 43 11.89 -1.10 -7.52
C LEU A 43 12.61 -1.61 -8.78
N GLU A 44 12.02 -2.57 -9.49
CA GLU A 44 12.59 -3.16 -10.72
C GLU A 44 12.76 -2.11 -11.82
N GLU A 45 11.75 -1.25 -11.98
CA GLU A 45 11.74 -0.15 -12.94
C GLU A 45 12.58 1.05 -12.48
N LYS A 46 13.15 1.00 -11.25
CA LYS A 46 13.97 2.05 -10.64
C LYS A 46 13.26 3.40 -10.56
N THR A 47 11.94 3.38 -10.36
CA THR A 47 11.09 4.57 -10.27
C THR A 47 10.72 4.92 -8.82
N ALA A 48 11.04 4.05 -7.86
CA ALA A 48 10.91 4.32 -6.43
C ALA A 48 12.03 3.67 -5.59
N ASN A 49 12.23 4.22 -4.38
CA ASN A 49 12.95 3.54 -3.30
C ASN A 49 11.92 2.96 -2.31
N CYS A 50 12.11 1.72 -1.88
CA CYS A 50 11.21 1.08 -0.92
C CYS A 50 11.93 0.64 0.35
N GLU A 51 11.29 0.82 1.50
CA GLU A 51 11.70 0.30 2.80
C GLU A 51 10.63 -0.68 3.28
N ILE A 52 11.00 -1.96 3.37
CA ILE A 52 10.10 -3.04 3.77
C ILE A 52 10.57 -3.58 5.12
N LYS A 53 9.67 -3.57 6.10
CA LYS A 53 9.86 -4.14 7.43
C LYS A 53 8.58 -4.86 7.83
N GLU A 54 8.63 -5.63 8.91
CA GLU A 54 7.44 -6.30 9.43
C GLU A 54 6.33 -5.29 9.74
N GLY A 55 5.20 -5.42 9.04
CA GLY A 55 4.01 -4.57 9.20
C GLY A 55 4.19 -3.13 8.74
N TYR A 56 5.25 -2.85 7.99
CA TYR A 56 5.61 -1.53 7.51
C TYR A 56 6.15 -1.60 6.08
N LEU A 57 5.57 -0.77 5.21
CA LEU A 57 6.08 -0.51 3.87
C LEU A 57 6.10 1.00 3.66
N LYS A 58 7.23 1.51 3.21
CA LYS A 58 7.37 2.88 2.72
C LYS A 58 7.86 2.86 1.28
N ILE A 59 7.17 3.56 0.39
CA ILE A 59 7.55 3.77 -1.01
C ILE A 59 7.83 5.26 -1.18
N LYS A 60 9.00 5.60 -1.71
CA LYS A 60 9.37 6.98 -2.07
C LYS A 60 9.59 7.05 -3.58
N ILE A 61 8.63 7.67 -4.26
CA ILE A 61 8.64 7.85 -5.72
C ILE A 61 9.75 8.83 -6.10
N ILE A 62 10.58 8.43 -7.07
CA ILE A 62 11.69 9.22 -7.61
C ILE A 62 11.53 9.56 -9.10
N SER A 63 10.61 8.88 -9.81
CA SER A 63 10.23 9.17 -11.19
C SER A 63 8.70 9.24 -11.32
N ASN A 64 8.20 10.20 -12.09
CA ASN A 64 6.76 10.39 -12.36
C ASN A 64 6.41 10.02 -13.81
N ASP A 65 6.98 8.95 -14.32
CA ASP A 65 6.58 8.40 -15.61
C ASP A 65 5.15 7.85 -15.58
N GLU A 66 4.58 7.65 -16.76
CA GLU A 66 3.18 7.24 -16.92
C GLU A 66 2.87 5.91 -16.22
N MET A 67 3.80 4.95 -16.26
CA MET A 67 3.63 3.65 -15.62
C MET A 67 3.60 3.81 -14.09
N THR A 68 4.53 4.56 -13.52
CA THR A 68 4.57 4.85 -12.08
C THR A 68 3.30 5.54 -11.60
N ILE A 69 2.83 6.57 -12.31
CA ILE A 69 1.60 7.29 -11.97
C ILE A 69 0.40 6.34 -12.00
N LYS A 70 0.27 5.51 -13.04
CA LYS A 70 -0.84 4.56 -13.19
C LYS A 70 -0.82 3.50 -12.09
N LEU A 71 0.34 2.91 -11.78
CA LEU A 71 0.46 1.91 -10.72
C LEU A 71 0.08 2.48 -9.36
N VAL A 72 0.58 3.67 -9.01
CA VAL A 72 0.23 4.32 -7.74
C VAL A 72 -1.26 4.64 -7.69
N LYS A 73 -1.85 5.11 -8.80
CA LYS A 73 -3.29 5.36 -8.90
C LYS A 73 -4.10 4.09 -8.66
N TYR A 74 -3.82 3.01 -9.40
CA TYR A 74 -4.58 1.76 -9.30
C TYR A 74 -4.38 1.07 -7.95
N MET A 75 -3.19 1.14 -7.37
CA MET A 75 -2.94 0.71 -5.99
C MET A 75 -3.86 1.44 -5.01
N LYS A 76 -3.94 2.77 -5.11
CA LYS A 76 -4.80 3.59 -4.24
C LYS A 76 -6.27 3.22 -4.40
N GLU A 77 -6.76 3.10 -5.64
CA GLU A 77 -8.14 2.75 -5.94
C GLU A 77 -8.50 1.36 -5.39
N ALA A 78 -7.61 0.37 -5.55
CA ALA A 78 -7.81 -0.97 -4.99
C ALA A 78 -7.87 -0.94 -3.45
N LEU A 79 -7.01 -0.17 -2.79
CA LEU A 79 -7.04 -0.01 -1.33
C LEU A 79 -8.30 0.73 -0.85
N MET A 80 -8.80 1.71 -1.60
CA MET A 80 -10.06 2.39 -1.28
C MET A 80 -11.24 1.41 -1.39
N GLY A 81 -11.29 0.55 -2.40
CA GLY A 81 -12.31 -0.50 -2.49
C GLY A 81 -12.28 -1.45 -1.28
N ILE A 82 -11.09 -1.85 -0.82
CA ILE A 82 -10.96 -2.65 0.41
C ILE A 82 -11.43 -1.87 1.65
N GLU A 83 -11.17 -0.55 1.73
CA GLU A 83 -11.68 0.28 2.82
C GLU A 83 -13.22 0.36 2.81
N GLU A 84 -13.85 0.45 1.64
CA GLU A 84 -15.30 0.47 1.51
C GLU A 84 -15.94 -0.81 2.04
N ASP A 85 -15.36 -1.97 1.69
CA ASP A 85 -15.85 -3.28 2.15
C ASP A 85 -15.49 -3.57 3.63
N TYR A 86 -14.33 -3.07 4.10
CA TYR A 86 -13.78 -3.37 5.43
C TYR A 86 -13.33 -2.10 6.20
N PRO A 87 -14.23 -1.13 6.46
CA PRO A 87 -13.88 0.20 6.97
C PRO A 87 -13.31 0.20 8.41
N LYS A 88 -13.53 -0.88 9.16
CA LYS A 88 -12.95 -1.06 10.51
C LYS A 88 -11.50 -1.55 10.47
N HIS A 89 -11.05 -2.10 9.34
CA HIS A 89 -9.78 -2.80 9.22
C HIS A 89 -8.74 -2.02 8.42
N LEU A 90 -9.15 -1.20 7.45
CA LEU A 90 -8.27 -0.36 6.64
C LEU A 90 -8.75 1.09 6.64
N LYS A 91 -7.81 2.03 6.68
CA LYS A 91 -8.03 3.46 6.44
C LYS A 91 -7.09 3.95 5.35
N VAL A 92 -7.63 4.53 4.27
CA VAL A 92 -6.83 5.23 3.25
C VAL A 92 -6.88 6.74 3.51
N GLU A 93 -5.70 7.37 3.57
CA GLU A 93 -5.54 8.80 3.81
C GLU A 93 -4.79 9.43 2.64
N VAL A 94 -5.35 10.49 2.04
CA VAL A 94 -4.68 11.29 1.00
C VAL A 94 -4.37 12.68 1.58
N LYS A 95 -3.10 13.07 1.57
CA LYS A 95 -2.57 14.27 2.23
C LYS A 95 -1.67 15.10 1.32
#